data_AF-A0AAN5CHH5-F1
#
_entry.id   AF-A0AAN5CHH5-F1
#
_cell.length_a   1.000
_cell.length_b   1.000
_cell.length_c   1.000
_cell.angle_alpha   90.00
_cell.angle_beta   90.00
_cell.angle_gamma   90.00
#
_symmetry.space_group_name_H-M   'P 1'
#
loop_
_entity.id
_entity.type
_entity.pdbx_description
1 polymer ?
#
loop_
_entity_poly.entity_id
_entity_poly.type
_entity_poly.pdbx_seq_one_letter_code
_entity_poly.pdbx_strand_id
1 'polypeptide(L)'
;KDLIEINDDESTNNQLTGKSVKREPESDPSIEIVELRKKVADQAKELEEERQKNVKCEDKYQRAVREAGKYLARVEFLEGLIDKKPVIDSEEVKELEEKIETLESKVAQYEMGLQQQQEVKCVMSIQHRKLIILQNSAVTNVSGDLRREEEEDTMVATNDNLSKKRKRNEVMEENMR
;
A
#
# COMPACT_ATOMS: atom_id res chain seq x y z
N LYS A 1 52.43 -5.43 -55.72
CA LYS A 1 52.46 -4.29 -54.77
C LYS A 1 51.75 -3.17 -55.50
N ASP A 2 50.44 -3.07 -55.34
CA ASP A 2 49.67 -1.88 -55.76
C ASP A 2 48.64 -1.63 -54.65
N LEU A 3 48.75 -0.44 -54.05
CA LEU A 3 47.90 0.08 -52.98
C LEU A 3 46.68 0.71 -53.66
N ILE A 4 45.47 0.33 -53.25
CA ILE A 4 44.27 1.10 -53.57
C ILE A 4 44.18 2.19 -52.49
N GLU A 5 44.40 3.43 -52.90
CA GLU A 5 44.09 4.63 -52.13
C GLU A 5 42.58 4.71 -51.91
N ILE A 6 42.14 4.64 -50.65
CA ILE A 6 40.77 4.97 -50.26
C ILE A 6 40.76 6.48 -50.08
N ASN A 7 40.10 7.19 -51.00
CA ASN A 7 39.75 8.60 -50.80
C ASN A 7 38.70 8.69 -49.67
N ASP A 8 39.06 9.39 -48.60
CA ASP A 8 38.13 9.90 -47.60
C ASP A 8 37.33 11.05 -48.23
N ASP A 9 36.22 10.73 -48.91
CA ASP A 9 35.23 11.73 -49.30
C ASP A 9 34.12 11.82 -48.26
N GLU A 10 34.15 12.93 -47.54
CA GLU A 10 33.11 13.47 -46.70
C GLU A 10 31.80 13.65 -47.49
N SER A 11 30.79 12.80 -47.28
CA SER A 11 29.38 13.19 -47.47
C SER A 11 28.42 12.09 -47.02
N THR A 12 28.22 11.94 -45.71
CA THR A 12 26.89 11.59 -45.20
C THR A 12 26.58 12.45 -44.00
N ASN A 13 25.93 13.57 -44.30
CA ASN A 13 25.22 14.40 -43.35
C ASN A 13 24.04 13.59 -42.80
N ASN A 14 24.26 12.84 -41.71
CA ASN A 14 23.19 12.34 -40.85
C ASN A 14 23.25 13.14 -39.55
N GLN A 15 22.72 14.36 -39.58
CA GLN A 15 22.18 14.99 -38.38
C GLN A 15 21.00 14.14 -37.91
N LEU A 16 21.29 13.10 -37.12
CA LEU A 16 20.35 12.64 -36.12
C LEU A 16 20.11 13.85 -35.21
N THR A 17 18.96 14.49 -35.38
CA THR A 17 18.47 15.50 -34.46
C THR A 17 18.22 14.80 -33.13
N GLY A 18 19.28 14.67 -32.34
CA GLY A 18 19.20 14.55 -30.90
C GLY A 18 18.63 15.85 -30.38
N LYS A 19 17.32 16.05 -30.58
CA LYS A 19 16.55 16.72 -29.55
C LYS A 19 16.72 15.83 -28.34
N SER A 20 17.71 16.14 -27.53
CA SER A 20 17.78 15.76 -26.13
C SER A 20 16.46 16.22 -25.54
N VAL A 21 15.46 15.35 -25.59
CA VAL A 21 14.32 15.45 -24.71
C VAL A 21 14.97 15.42 -23.34
N LYS A 22 15.05 16.60 -22.72
CA LYS A 22 15.18 16.67 -21.27
C LYS A 22 13.92 15.99 -20.78
N ARG A 23 13.97 14.66 -20.63
CA ARG A 23 13.03 13.98 -19.76
C ARG A 23 13.33 14.62 -18.42
N GLU A 24 12.36 15.39 -17.92
CA GLU A 24 12.29 15.60 -16.49
C GLU A 24 12.48 14.22 -15.85
N PRO A 25 13.24 14.10 -14.75
CA PRO A 25 13.44 12.81 -14.13
C PRO A 25 12.06 12.31 -13.70
N GLU A 26 11.44 11.50 -14.56
CA GLU A 26 10.26 10.73 -14.22
C GLU A 26 10.72 9.89 -13.06
N SER A 27 10.16 10.22 -11.89
CA SER A 27 10.27 9.47 -10.64
C SER A 27 10.26 7.99 -10.99
N ASP A 28 11.42 7.34 -10.84
CA ASP A 28 11.57 5.93 -11.20
C ASP A 28 10.54 5.14 -10.38
N PRO A 29 9.57 4.46 -11.03
CA PRO A 29 8.49 3.75 -10.34
C PRO A 29 9.03 2.76 -9.31
N SER A 30 10.25 2.25 -9.52
CA SER A 30 10.91 1.36 -8.58
C SER A 30 11.37 2.06 -7.29
N ILE A 31 11.78 3.33 -7.36
CA ILE A 31 12.08 4.19 -6.19
C ILE A 31 10.80 4.52 -5.42
N GLU A 32 9.72 4.86 -6.12
CA GLU A 32 8.40 5.11 -5.49
C GLU A 32 7.87 3.87 -4.77
N ILE A 33 8.02 2.68 -5.36
CA ILE A 33 7.62 1.42 -4.73
C ILE A 33 8.46 1.12 -3.48
N VAL A 34 9.77 1.39 -3.51
CA VAL A 34 10.66 1.20 -2.36
C VAL A 34 10.30 2.16 -1.23
N GLU A 35 10.05 3.44 -1.52
CA GLU A 35 9.59 4.41 -0.52
C GLU A 35 8.21 4.05 0.05
N LEU A 36 7.27 3.60 -0.78
CA LEU A 36 5.96 3.16 -0.31
C LEU A 36 6.07 1.92 0.57
N ARG A 37 6.90 0.94 0.20
CA ARG A 37 7.15 -0.25 1.01
C ARG A 37 7.73 0.10 2.38
N LYS A 38 8.65 1.06 2.42
CA LYS A 38 9.22 1.57 3.66
C LYS A 38 8.16 2.27 4.52
N LYS A 39 7.37 3.18 3.94
CA LYS A 39 6.25 3.86 4.64
C LYS A 39 5.21 2.86 5.18
N VAL A 40 4.85 1.85 4.39
CA VAL A 40 3.91 0.80 4.80
C VAL A 40 4.49 -0.06 5.93
N ALA A 41 5.78 -0.39 5.88
CA ALA A 41 6.45 -1.14 6.94
C ALA A 41 6.57 -0.31 8.24
N ASP A 42 6.92 0.97 8.14
CA ASP A 42 6.99 1.89 9.28
C ASP A 42 5.61 2.08 9.91
N GLN A 43 4.57 2.30 9.10
CA GLN A 43 3.18 2.38 9.55
C GLN A 43 2.70 1.07 10.17
N ALA A 44 3.00 -0.08 9.57
CA ALA A 44 2.64 -1.38 10.13
C ALA A 44 3.32 -1.64 11.49
N LYS A 45 4.55 -1.15 11.67
CA LYS A 45 5.27 -1.25 12.95
C LYS A 45 4.66 -0.32 14.01
N GLU A 46 4.37 0.93 13.67
CA GLU A 46 3.64 1.86 14.56
C GLU A 46 2.29 1.26 14.99
N LEU A 47 1.56 0.67 14.05
CA LEU A 47 0.29 0.01 14.31
C LEU A 47 0.42 -1.26 15.15
N GLU A 48 1.47 -2.05 14.98
CA GLU A 48 1.69 -3.23 15.82
C GLU A 48 2.11 -2.81 17.24
N GLU A 49 2.89 -1.74 17.40
CA GLU A 49 3.19 -1.14 18.70
C GLU A 49 1.94 -0.53 19.35
N GLU A 50 1.09 0.13 18.58
CA GLU A 50 -0.19 0.69 19.05
C GLU A 50 -1.19 -0.42 19.38
N ARG A 51 -1.28 -1.47 18.55
CA ARG A 51 -2.05 -2.68 18.83
C ARG A 51 -1.56 -3.37 20.09
N GLN A 52 -0.26 -3.51 20.31
CA GLN A 52 0.28 -4.11 21.55
C GLN A 52 -0.06 -3.28 22.79
N LYS A 53 -0.08 -1.95 22.69
CA LYS A 53 -0.61 -1.07 23.75
C LYS A 53 -2.11 -1.29 23.98
N ASN A 54 -2.83 -1.59 22.90
CA ASN A 54 -4.28 -1.67 22.85
C ASN A 54 -4.92 -3.05 23.04
N VAL A 55 -4.15 -4.15 22.96
CA VAL A 55 -4.59 -5.51 23.31
C VAL A 55 -5.06 -5.57 24.77
N LYS A 56 -4.59 -4.64 25.62
CA LYS A 56 -5.08 -4.49 26.99
C LYS A 56 -6.38 -3.70 27.09
N CYS A 57 -6.80 -2.97 26.06
CA CYS A 57 -7.98 -2.10 26.11
C CYS A 57 -9.27 -2.93 26.08
N GLU A 58 -9.33 -3.94 25.21
CA GLU A 58 -10.48 -4.86 25.14
C GLU A 58 -10.65 -5.67 26.43
N ASP A 59 -9.55 -6.21 26.98
CA ASP A 59 -9.55 -6.88 28.28
C ASP A 59 -9.97 -5.96 29.44
N LYS A 60 -9.51 -4.70 29.44
CA LYS A 60 -9.88 -3.70 30.46
C LYS A 60 -11.35 -3.30 30.33
N TYR A 61 -11.85 -3.12 29.11
CA TYR A 61 -13.26 -2.86 28.82
C TYR A 61 -14.14 -3.99 29.35
N GLN A 62 -13.85 -5.24 28.98
CA GLN A 62 -14.62 -6.40 29.44
C GLN A 62 -14.60 -6.55 30.96
N ARG A 63 -13.47 -6.25 31.62
CA ARG A 63 -13.39 -6.25 33.09
C ARG A 63 -14.23 -5.14 33.71
N ALA A 64 -14.14 -3.91 33.20
CA ALA A 64 -14.90 -2.77 33.71
C ALA A 64 -16.42 -2.98 33.57
N VAL A 65 -16.88 -3.46 32.42
CA VAL A 65 -18.31 -3.79 32.18
C VAL A 65 -18.78 -4.89 33.13
N ARG A 66 -17.97 -5.94 33.33
CA ARG A 66 -18.31 -7.02 34.26
C ARG A 66 -18.37 -6.54 35.70
N GLU A 67 -17.48 -5.65 36.10
CA GLU A 67 -17.46 -5.09 37.45
C GLU A 67 -18.65 -4.16 37.68
N ALA A 68 -18.98 -3.30 36.72
CA ALA A 68 -20.15 -2.43 36.76
C ALA A 68 -21.44 -3.27 36.91
N GLY A 69 -21.58 -4.34 36.13
CA GLY A 69 -22.73 -5.24 36.23
C GLY A 69 -22.88 -5.92 37.61
N LYS A 70 -21.77 -6.16 38.34
CA LYS A 70 -21.84 -6.70 39.71
C LYS A 70 -22.38 -5.68 40.70
N TYR A 71 -21.91 -4.43 40.61
CA TYR A 71 -22.39 -3.37 41.49
C TYR A 71 -23.84 -3.02 41.19
N LEU A 72 -24.24 -2.98 39.91
CA LEU A 72 -25.62 -2.72 39.50
C LEU A 72 -26.59 -3.76 40.08
N ALA A 73 -26.27 -5.06 39.95
CA ALA A 73 -27.07 -6.13 40.54
C ALA A 73 -27.14 -6.07 42.08
N ARG A 74 -26.08 -5.54 42.72
CA ARG A 74 -26.05 -5.35 44.17
C ARG A 74 -26.92 -4.18 44.61
N VAL A 75 -26.92 -3.07 43.86
CA VAL A 75 -27.80 -1.91 44.07
C VAL A 75 -29.27 -2.35 43.94
N GLU A 76 -29.64 -2.99 42.84
CA GLU A 76 -31.01 -3.48 42.62
C GLU A 76 -31.50 -4.40 43.76
N PHE A 77 -30.61 -5.26 44.27
CA PHE A 77 -30.90 -6.13 45.40
C PHE A 77 -31.13 -5.34 46.71
N LEU A 78 -30.28 -4.35 46.99
CA LEU A 78 -30.39 -3.52 48.20
C LEU A 78 -31.64 -2.64 48.15
N GLU A 79 -31.94 -2.01 47.02
CA GLU A 79 -33.16 -1.24 46.80
C GLU A 79 -34.42 -2.09 46.99
N GLY A 80 -34.46 -3.29 46.39
CA GLY A 80 -35.59 -4.22 46.56
C GLY A 80 -35.75 -4.77 47.99
N LEU A 81 -34.72 -4.65 48.83
CA LEU A 81 -34.80 -4.94 50.26
C LEU A 81 -35.19 -3.70 51.08
N ILE A 82 -34.76 -2.50 50.70
CA ILE A 82 -35.16 -1.21 51.33
C ILE A 82 -36.69 -1.06 51.25
N ASP A 83 -37.28 -1.37 50.09
CA ASP A 83 -38.74 -1.37 49.89
C ASP A 83 -39.50 -2.34 50.81
N LYS A 84 -38.82 -3.37 51.34
CA LYS A 84 -39.41 -4.41 52.19
C LYS A 84 -39.09 -4.23 53.68
N LYS A 85 -37.97 -3.59 54.02
CA LYS A 85 -37.51 -3.29 55.39
C LYS A 85 -36.70 -1.99 55.40
N PRO A 86 -37.21 -0.89 56.00
CA PRO A 86 -36.57 0.43 55.95
C PRO A 86 -35.38 0.60 56.92
N VAL A 87 -34.66 -0.48 57.24
CA VAL A 87 -33.49 -0.48 58.17
C VAL A 87 -32.16 -0.62 57.41
N ILE A 88 -32.20 -0.62 56.07
CA ILE A 88 -31.01 -0.80 55.25
C ILE A 88 -30.36 0.56 54.98
N ASP A 89 -29.05 0.59 55.13
CA ASP A 89 -28.23 1.80 55.12
C ASP A 89 -28.19 2.40 53.72
N SER A 90 -28.85 3.55 53.52
CA SER A 90 -28.87 4.24 52.22
C SER A 90 -27.48 4.73 51.79
N GLU A 91 -26.51 4.70 52.70
CA GLU A 91 -25.11 5.05 52.47
C GLU A 91 -24.39 3.95 51.64
N GLU A 92 -24.68 2.65 51.85
CA GLU A 92 -24.09 1.55 51.05
C GLU A 92 -24.55 1.63 49.58
N VAL A 93 -25.81 2.00 49.33
CA VAL A 93 -26.34 2.17 47.97
C VAL A 93 -25.65 3.32 47.26
N LYS A 94 -25.50 4.48 47.91
CA LYS A 94 -24.81 5.64 47.34
C LYS A 94 -23.35 5.35 47.00
N GLU A 95 -22.62 4.64 47.86
CA GLU A 95 -21.24 4.25 47.56
C GLU A 95 -21.12 3.32 46.34
N LEU A 96 -22.13 2.46 46.12
CA LEU A 96 -22.16 1.57 44.97
C LEU A 96 -22.53 2.34 43.70
N GLU A 97 -23.45 3.30 43.77
CA GLU A 97 -23.78 4.21 42.67
C GLU A 97 -22.57 5.03 42.22
N GLU A 98 -21.79 5.60 43.14
CA GLU A 98 -20.56 6.33 42.80
C GLU A 98 -19.50 5.43 42.12
N LYS A 99 -19.40 4.16 42.55
CA LYS A 99 -18.53 3.16 41.91
C LYS A 99 -19.00 2.80 40.51
N ILE A 100 -20.31 2.72 40.28
CA ILE A 100 -20.90 2.49 38.96
C ILE A 100 -20.60 3.67 38.03
N GLU A 101 -20.84 4.91 38.46
CA GLU A 101 -20.59 6.11 37.64
C GLU A 101 -19.11 6.24 37.25
N THR A 102 -18.21 5.90 38.19
CA THR A 102 -16.76 5.85 37.92
C THR A 102 -16.40 4.78 36.88
N LEU A 103 -17.07 3.63 36.91
CA LEU A 103 -16.85 2.56 35.94
C LEU A 103 -17.46 2.89 34.57
N GLU A 104 -18.63 3.52 34.51
CA GLU A 104 -19.24 4.00 33.27
C GLU A 104 -18.31 4.99 32.54
N SER A 105 -17.71 5.91 33.29
CA SER A 105 -16.70 6.83 32.75
C SER A 105 -15.49 6.08 32.15
N LYS A 106 -15.01 5.02 32.80
CA LYS A 106 -13.91 4.19 32.28
C LYS A 106 -14.32 3.36 31.07
N VAL A 107 -15.54 2.82 31.07
CA VAL A 107 -16.13 2.07 29.95
C VAL A 107 -16.18 2.95 28.71
N ALA A 108 -16.70 4.18 28.81
CA ALA A 108 -16.74 5.14 27.71
C ALA A 108 -15.33 5.47 27.15
N GLN A 109 -14.34 5.65 28.04
CA GLN A 109 -12.95 5.87 27.62
C GLN A 109 -12.37 4.67 26.85
N TYR A 110 -12.68 3.45 27.27
CA TYR A 110 -12.21 2.24 26.58
C TYR A 110 -12.93 2.02 25.25
N GLU A 111 -14.23 2.33 25.14
CA GLU A 111 -14.98 2.26 23.87
C GLU A 111 -14.42 3.20 22.82
N MET A 112 -14.10 4.44 23.19
CA MET A 112 -13.41 5.38 22.31
C MET A 112 -12.06 4.82 21.83
N GLY A 113 -11.28 4.23 22.73
CA GLY A 113 -10.01 3.60 22.37
C GLY A 113 -10.16 2.40 21.43
N LEU A 114 -11.24 1.61 21.57
CA LEU A 114 -11.57 0.51 20.67
C LEU A 114 -12.03 1.02 19.29
N GLN A 115 -12.81 2.10 19.25
CA GLN A 115 -13.25 2.72 17.99
C GLN A 115 -12.06 3.28 17.20
N GLN A 116 -11.15 4.00 17.87
CA GLN A 116 -9.94 4.52 17.25
C GLN A 116 -9.10 3.39 16.61
N GLN A 117 -8.96 2.24 17.27
CA GLN A 117 -8.27 1.08 16.68
C GLN A 117 -8.94 0.55 15.42
N GLN A 118 -10.27 0.52 15.37
CA GLN A 118 -11.00 0.09 14.17
C GLN A 118 -10.77 1.06 13.01
N GLU A 119 -10.73 2.37 13.29
CA GLU A 119 -10.41 3.39 12.29
C GLU A 119 -9.00 3.20 11.72
N VAL A 120 -7.98 2.97 12.57
CA VAL A 120 -6.61 2.74 12.07
C VAL A 120 -6.55 1.46 11.20
N LYS A 121 -7.23 0.38 11.60
CA LYS A 121 -7.32 -0.85 10.76
C LYS A 121 -7.97 -0.58 9.40
N CYS A 122 -9.01 0.25 9.36
CA CYS A 122 -9.68 0.63 8.12
C CYS A 122 -8.72 1.37 7.17
N VAL A 123 -8.00 2.36 7.69
CA VAL A 123 -7.00 3.12 6.92
C VAL A 123 -5.92 2.21 6.34
N MET A 124 -5.40 1.27 7.13
CA MET A 124 -4.41 0.28 6.65
C MET A 124 -4.94 -0.63 5.55
N SER A 125 -6.18 -1.10 5.69
CA SER A 125 -6.82 -1.92 4.65
C SER A 125 -6.93 -1.15 3.32
N ILE A 126 -7.29 0.13 3.37
CA ILE A 126 -7.34 1.01 2.20
C ILE A 126 -5.94 1.18 1.59
N GLN A 127 -4.92 1.46 2.40
CA GLN A 127 -3.55 1.62 1.92
C GLN A 127 -2.98 0.33 1.30
N HIS A 128 -3.26 -0.82 1.90
CA HIS A 128 -2.85 -2.11 1.37
C HIS A 128 -3.48 -2.39 0.00
N ARG A 129 -4.78 -2.11 -0.17
CA ARG A 129 -5.44 -2.22 -1.48
C ARG A 129 -4.83 -1.28 -2.51
N LYS A 130 -4.50 -0.03 -2.14
CA LYS A 130 -3.79 0.90 -3.04
C LYS A 130 -2.43 0.36 -3.48
N LEU A 131 -1.67 -0.23 -2.56
CA LEU A 131 -0.38 -0.85 -2.88
C LEU A 131 -0.52 -1.99 -3.89
N ILE A 132 -1.51 -2.87 -3.70
CA ILE A 132 -1.79 -3.96 -4.66
C ILE A 132 -2.12 -3.40 -6.04
N ILE A 133 -2.99 -2.39 -6.10
CA ILE A 133 -3.36 -1.75 -7.37
C ILE A 133 -2.12 -1.18 -8.08
N LEU A 134 -1.27 -0.44 -7.35
CA LEU A 134 -0.03 0.13 -7.90
C LEU A 134 0.93 -0.96 -8.38
N GLN A 135 1.09 -2.04 -7.62
CA GLN A 135 1.92 -3.19 -8.02
C GLN A 135 1.42 -3.85 -9.31
N ASN A 136 0.11 -4.04 -9.44
CA ASN A 136 -0.48 -4.62 -10.64
C ASN A 136 -0.34 -3.70 -11.86
N SER A 137 -0.49 -2.39 -11.66
CA SER A 137 -0.26 -1.39 -12.72
C SER A 137 1.21 -1.38 -13.17
N ALA A 138 2.15 -1.44 -12.22
CA ALA A 138 3.59 -1.51 -12.54
C ALA A 138 3.93 -2.77 -13.35
N VAL A 139 3.41 -3.94 -12.96
CA VAL A 139 3.60 -5.20 -13.71
C VAL A 139 3.03 -5.12 -15.11
N THR A 140 1.84 -4.52 -15.27
CA THR A 140 1.18 -4.37 -16.58
C THR A 140 1.98 -3.44 -17.50
N ASN A 141 2.53 -2.35 -16.97
CA ASN A 141 3.33 -1.39 -17.73
C ASN A 141 4.65 -2.02 -18.20
N VAL A 142 5.40 -2.68 -17.30
CA VAL A 142 6.65 -3.38 -17.65
C VAL A 142 6.39 -4.46 -18.70
N SER A 143 5.29 -5.21 -18.57
CA SER A 143 4.91 -6.24 -19.55
C SER A 143 4.44 -5.65 -20.90
N GLY A 144 4.03 -4.38 -20.93
CA GLY A 144 3.69 -3.67 -22.15
C GLY A 144 4.92 -3.12 -22.88
N ASP A 145 5.91 -2.64 -22.12
CA ASP A 145 7.15 -2.10 -22.67
C ASP A 145 8.04 -3.23 -23.24
N LEU A 146 8.17 -4.36 -22.54
CA LEU A 146 8.87 -5.54 -23.06
C LEU A 146 8.29 -6.04 -24.39
N ARG A 147 6.95 -6.06 -24.52
CA ARG A 147 6.30 -6.46 -25.77
C ARG A 147 6.61 -5.50 -26.92
N ARG A 148 6.65 -4.19 -26.67
CA ARG A 148 7.02 -3.21 -27.71
C ARG A 148 8.48 -3.35 -28.13
N GLU A 149 9.39 -3.59 -27.20
CA GLU A 149 10.81 -3.81 -27.49
C GLU A 149 11.03 -5.08 -28.35
N GLU A 150 10.37 -6.19 -27.99
CA GLU A 150 10.42 -7.43 -28.77
C GLU A 150 9.84 -7.29 -30.19
N GLU A 151 8.75 -6.52 -30.35
CA GLU A 151 8.14 -6.22 -31.65
C GLU A 151 9.06 -5.35 -32.53
N GLU A 152 9.70 -4.34 -31.95
CA GLU A 152 10.66 -3.47 -32.65
C GLU A 152 11.89 -4.27 -33.12
N ASP A 153 12.46 -5.09 -32.25
CA ASP A 153 13.60 -5.96 -32.57
C ASP A 153 13.28 -6.93 -33.72
N THR A 154 12.08 -7.53 -33.68
CA THR A 154 11.64 -8.46 -34.72
C THR A 154 11.43 -7.75 -36.06
N MET A 155 10.90 -6.53 -36.06
CA MET A 155 10.74 -5.73 -37.28
C MET A 155 12.09 -5.35 -37.89
N VAL A 156 13.07 -4.94 -37.06
CA VAL A 156 14.42 -4.59 -37.54
C VAL A 156 15.07 -5.81 -38.19
N ALA A 157 15.03 -6.97 -37.53
CA ALA A 157 15.58 -8.21 -38.07
C ALA A 157 14.90 -8.63 -39.39
N THR A 158 13.58 -8.44 -39.49
CA THR A 158 12.81 -8.75 -40.71
C THR A 158 13.19 -7.81 -41.86
N ASN A 159 13.32 -6.51 -41.59
CA ASN A 159 13.74 -5.51 -42.57
C ASN A 159 15.16 -5.75 -43.08
N ASP A 160 16.10 -6.11 -42.20
CA ASP A 160 17.46 -6.46 -42.58
C ASP A 160 17.51 -7.67 -43.50
N ASN A 161 16.71 -8.69 -43.22
CA ASN A 161 16.61 -9.88 -44.07
C ASN A 161 16.00 -9.57 -45.44
N LEU A 162 14.99 -8.69 -45.50
CA LEU A 162 14.42 -8.20 -46.76
C LEU A 162 15.46 -7.41 -47.57
N SER A 163 16.22 -6.53 -46.92
CA SER A 163 17.28 -5.75 -47.54
C SER A 163 18.38 -6.65 -48.12
N LYS A 164 18.87 -7.64 -47.34
CA LYS A 164 19.83 -8.65 -47.81
C LYS A 164 19.28 -9.52 -48.96
N LYS A 165 17.97 -9.81 -48.97
CA LYS A 165 17.33 -10.55 -50.07
C LYS A 165 17.26 -9.72 -51.35
N ARG A 166 16.91 -8.42 -51.25
CA ARG A 166 16.91 -7.50 -52.40
C ARG A 166 18.30 -7.39 -53.04
N LYS A 167 19.33 -7.14 -52.23
CA LYS A 167 20.72 -7.08 -52.73
C LYS A 167 21.16 -8.36 -53.44
N ARG A 168 20.80 -9.54 -52.91
CA ARG A 168 21.12 -10.82 -53.55
C ARG A 168 20.42 -10.99 -54.90
N ASN A 169 19.17 -10.53 -55.01
CA ASN A 169 18.44 -10.58 -56.27
C ASN A 169 19.02 -9.63 -57.30
N GLU A 170 19.36 -8.40 -56.92
CA GLU A 170 19.99 -7.41 -57.81
C GLU A 170 21.30 -7.94 -58.41
N VAL A 171 22.16 -8.56 -57.58
CA VAL A 171 23.40 -9.20 -58.04
C VAL A 171 23.12 -10.39 -58.97
N MET A 172 22.07 -11.18 -58.72
CA MET A 172 21.69 -12.29 -59.58
C MET A 172 21.16 -11.80 -60.94
N GLU A 173 20.33 -10.75 -60.93
CA GLU A 173 19.79 -10.12 -62.15
C GLU A 173 20.91 -9.53 -63.00
N GLU A 174 21.90 -8.89 -62.38
CA GLU A 174 23.08 -8.36 -63.07
C GLU A 174 23.93 -9.48 -63.69
N ASN A 175 24.14 -10.61 -63.00
CA ASN A 175 24.87 -11.75 -63.54
C ASN A 175 24.17 -12.47 -64.71
N MET A 176 22.85 -12.34 -64.82
CA MET A 176 22.06 -12.94 -65.90
C MET A 176 21.97 -12.03 -67.14
N ARG A 177 22.43 -10.78 -67.02
CA ARG A 177 22.44 -9.78 -68.08
C ARG A 177 23.74 -9.79 -68.87
#